data_AF-A0A8D9HH95-F1
#
_entry.id   AF-A0A8D9HH95-F1
#
_cell.length_a   1.000
_cell.length_b   1.000
_cell.length_c   1.000
_cell.angle_alpha   90.00
_cell.angle_beta   90.00
_cell.angle_gamma   90.00
#
_symmetry.space_group_name_H-M   'P 1'
#
loop_
_entity.id
_entity.type
_entity.pdbx_description
1 polymer ?
#
loop_
_entity_poly.entity_id
_entity_poly.type
_entity_poly.pdbx_seq_one_letter_code
_entity_poly.pdbx_strand_id
1 'polypeptide(L)'
;MENNKQVSERIHVLFFPFMAHGHMIPVLDMVKLFSSRGAKSTILTTPSNSKILEKTIEAFKNHNTDLEIGIKIFDFPCVDLGLPQGCDNVDFISSYKKPGAGDLLLKLFLSTKYMKQQLESFIETTKPSCLVADMFFPWSTESAEKFGVPRLVFHGTSFFSLCCFYNMNTHKPHEKVATSSTPFVIPGLPGGIVMTAEQANVAADDETPMGKITKEIGESESTSFGVLVNSFYELESAYADFYSTNVAKRAWHIGPLSLWNRRGQKANNIHEEEECLKWLESKTPGSVIYVSFGSGNNFTNEQMLEIAAGLEGSGQSFVWVVGKKNQNQGNEIHLYSLCIFIPITKSVNNYIFFFFEFQKKKSEKEEWLPEGYEERMKGKGLIIRGWAPQVLILDHKAVGGFLTHCGWNSAIEGIAAGLPMVTWPKGAEQFYNEKLLTKVLGIGVNVGATELVKKGRLISREEVDKAVREVMMSGEEAEERRIRAKKLGEMAKVAVWEGGSSYGDLNRLMEELNCRK
;
A
#
# COMPACT_ATOMS: atom_id res chain seq x y z
N MET A 1 -8.99 50.80 -24.45
CA MET A 1 -8.90 49.40 -24.90
C MET A 1 -8.55 48.58 -23.67
N GLU A 2 -9.58 48.14 -22.94
CA GLU A 2 -9.43 47.22 -21.82
C GLU A 2 -9.07 45.85 -22.38
N ASN A 3 -7.87 45.36 -22.02
CA ASN A 3 -7.48 43.99 -22.28
C ASN A 3 -8.36 43.07 -21.42
N ASN A 4 -9.42 42.55 -22.03
CA ASN A 4 -10.17 41.39 -21.55
C ASN A 4 -9.18 40.21 -21.44
N LYS A 5 -8.52 40.06 -20.28
CA LYS A 5 -7.92 38.78 -19.89
C LYS A 5 -9.09 37.83 -19.66
N GLN A 6 -9.45 37.10 -20.70
CA GLN A 6 -10.31 35.92 -20.60
C GLN A 6 -9.70 35.03 -19.50
N VAL A 7 -10.36 34.96 -18.34
CA VAL A 7 -9.95 34.07 -17.25
C VAL A 7 -10.19 32.67 -17.79
N SER A 8 -9.12 32.03 -18.29
CA SER A 8 -9.15 30.63 -18.64
C SER A 8 -9.66 29.86 -17.42
N GLU A 9 -10.79 29.19 -17.56
CA GLU A 9 -11.38 28.38 -16.49
C GLU A 9 -10.32 27.36 -16.04
N ARG A 10 -10.08 27.24 -14.74
CA ARG A 10 -8.99 26.41 -14.17
C ARG A 10 -9.32 24.92 -14.36
N ILE A 11 -8.33 24.04 -14.56
CA ILE A 11 -8.60 22.58 -14.64
C ILE A 11 -9.14 22.14 -13.28
N HIS A 12 -10.26 21.43 -13.25
CA HIS A 12 -10.80 20.81 -12.03
C HIS A 12 -10.74 19.29 -12.16
N VAL A 13 -9.94 18.64 -11.32
CA VAL A 13 -9.80 17.17 -11.29
C VAL A 13 -10.44 16.61 -10.02
N LEU A 14 -11.32 15.62 -10.20
CA LEU A 14 -11.84 14.81 -9.11
C LEU A 14 -10.98 13.56 -8.93
N PHE A 15 -10.65 13.22 -7.69
CA PHE A 15 -9.88 12.04 -7.33
C PHE A 15 -10.72 11.12 -6.45
N PHE A 16 -11.01 9.91 -6.92
CA PHE A 16 -11.85 8.95 -6.21
C PHE A 16 -11.05 7.67 -5.91
N PRO A 17 -10.24 7.66 -4.83
CA PRO A 17 -9.49 6.49 -4.40
C PRO A 17 -10.42 5.42 -3.83
N PHE A 18 -10.04 4.15 -3.96
CA PHE A 18 -10.65 3.10 -3.16
C PHE A 18 -10.25 3.26 -1.69
N MET A 19 -11.16 2.90 -0.77
CA MET A 19 -10.98 3.10 0.67
C MET A 19 -10.03 2.05 1.28
N ALA A 20 -8.75 2.17 0.93
CA ALA A 20 -7.64 1.40 1.47
C ALA A 20 -6.40 2.30 1.52
N HIS A 21 -5.57 2.21 2.56
CA HIS A 21 -4.39 3.10 2.70
C HIS A 21 -3.45 3.00 1.49
N GLY A 22 -3.29 1.79 0.93
CA GLY A 22 -2.48 1.56 -0.26
C GLY A 22 -2.94 2.32 -1.51
N HIS A 23 -4.21 2.75 -1.57
CA HIS A 23 -4.78 3.51 -2.68
C HIS A 23 -4.94 4.99 -2.32
N MET A 24 -5.39 5.29 -1.10
CA MET A 24 -5.61 6.66 -0.63
C MET A 24 -4.33 7.50 -0.56
N ILE A 25 -3.21 6.91 -0.11
CA ILE A 25 -1.93 7.63 0.03
C ILE A 25 -1.37 8.10 -1.32
N PRO A 26 -1.17 7.24 -2.33
CA PRO A 26 -0.67 7.70 -3.62
C PRO A 26 -1.65 8.65 -4.32
N VAL A 27 -2.96 8.47 -4.15
CA VAL A 27 -3.96 9.42 -4.68
C VAL A 27 -3.86 10.78 -3.98
N LEU A 28 -3.60 10.82 -2.68
CA LEU A 28 -3.33 12.06 -1.97
C LEU A 28 -2.05 12.74 -2.49
N ASP A 29 -1.02 11.98 -2.83
CA ASP A 29 0.18 12.53 -3.47
C ASP A 29 -0.12 13.10 -4.86
N MET A 30 -1.00 12.45 -5.65
CA MET A 30 -1.51 13.00 -6.91
C MET A 30 -2.31 14.29 -6.70
N VAL A 31 -3.18 14.35 -5.70
CA VAL A 31 -3.96 15.57 -5.38
C VAL A 31 -3.01 16.74 -5.14
N LYS A 32 -1.95 16.55 -4.35
CA LYS A 32 -0.93 17.58 -4.09
C LYS A 32 -0.17 17.95 -5.37
N LEU A 33 0.21 16.96 -6.18
CA LEU A 33 0.92 17.14 -7.45
C LEU A 33 0.10 17.99 -8.44
N PHE A 34 -1.13 17.58 -8.75
CA PHE A 34 -1.99 18.30 -9.69
C PHE A 34 -2.33 19.71 -9.18
N SER A 35 -2.56 19.87 -7.88
CA SER A 35 -2.79 21.19 -7.28
C SER A 35 -1.58 22.10 -7.45
N SER A 36 -0.38 21.58 -7.22
CA SER A 36 0.88 22.31 -7.40
C SER A 36 1.14 22.68 -8.87
N ARG A 37 0.46 22.02 -9.82
CA ARG A 37 0.44 22.38 -11.25
C ARG A 37 -0.71 23.33 -11.63
N GLY A 38 -1.37 23.92 -10.65
CA GLY A 38 -2.45 24.88 -10.90
C GLY A 38 -3.80 24.22 -11.21
N ALA A 39 -4.01 22.93 -10.96
CA ALA A 39 -5.36 22.37 -10.96
C ALA A 39 -6.11 22.75 -9.67
N LYS A 40 -7.43 22.87 -9.75
CA LYS A 40 -8.32 22.67 -8.60
C LYS A 40 -8.47 21.16 -8.43
N SER A 41 -8.21 20.64 -7.24
CA SER A 41 -8.25 19.20 -6.97
C SER A 41 -9.27 18.89 -5.88
N THR A 42 -10.11 17.89 -6.07
CA THR A 42 -11.08 17.46 -5.05
C THR A 42 -11.00 15.97 -4.83
N ILE A 43 -10.69 15.54 -3.61
CA ILE A 43 -10.70 14.13 -3.23
C ILE A 43 -12.11 13.73 -2.78
N LEU A 44 -12.61 12.63 -3.33
CA LEU A 44 -13.89 12.03 -2.97
C LEU A 44 -13.64 10.90 -1.96
N THR A 45 -14.35 10.88 -0.85
CA THR A 45 -14.11 9.93 0.24
C THR A 45 -15.40 9.65 1.04
N THR A 46 -15.33 8.74 1.99
CA THR A 46 -16.39 8.46 2.98
C THR A 46 -16.09 9.11 4.33
N PRO A 47 -17.05 9.18 5.27
CA PRO A 47 -16.89 9.90 6.55
C PRO A 47 -15.77 9.36 7.45
N SER A 48 -15.57 8.04 7.52
CA SER A 48 -14.49 7.48 8.35
C SER A 48 -13.10 7.81 7.79
N ASN A 49 -13.00 7.83 6.46
CA ASN A 49 -11.75 8.05 5.74
C ASN A 49 -11.38 9.54 5.63
N SER A 50 -12.35 10.46 5.69
CA SER A 50 -12.07 11.90 5.63
C SER A 50 -11.12 12.34 6.75
N LYS A 51 -11.30 11.82 7.97
CA LYS A 51 -10.47 12.11 9.15
C LYS A 51 -9.00 11.77 8.94
N ILE A 52 -8.71 10.73 8.14
CA ILE A 52 -7.34 10.30 7.80
C ILE A 52 -6.69 11.31 6.85
N LEU A 53 -7.47 11.83 5.91
CA LEU A 53 -7.02 12.73 4.85
C LEU A 53 -6.93 14.19 5.31
N GLU A 54 -7.89 14.65 6.12
CA GLU A 54 -8.02 16.04 6.60
C GLU A 54 -6.71 16.56 7.20
N LYS A 55 -6.15 15.84 8.18
CA LYS A 55 -4.91 16.24 8.85
C LYS A 55 -3.76 16.46 7.86
N THR A 56 -3.61 15.57 6.87
CA THR A 56 -2.50 15.63 5.91
C THR A 56 -2.73 16.73 4.87
N ILE A 57 -3.97 16.95 4.46
CA ILE A 57 -4.35 18.02 3.53
C ILE A 57 -4.20 19.39 4.18
N GLU A 58 -4.64 19.56 5.43
CA GLU A 58 -4.48 20.80 6.19
C GLU A 58 -3.00 21.16 6.38
N ALA A 59 -2.18 20.19 6.79
CA ALA A 59 -0.74 20.41 6.92
C ALA A 59 -0.09 20.87 5.61
N PHE A 60 -0.53 20.32 4.47
CA PHE A 60 -0.05 20.74 3.15
C PHE A 60 -0.56 22.13 2.75
N LYS A 61 -1.86 22.43 2.97
CA LYS A 61 -2.46 23.74 2.69
C LYS A 61 -1.83 24.87 3.51
N ASN A 62 -1.46 24.61 4.76
CA ASN A 62 -0.83 25.62 5.62
C ASN A 62 0.49 26.16 5.04
N HIS A 63 1.17 25.38 4.20
CA HIS A 63 2.39 25.78 3.50
C HIS A 63 2.12 26.24 2.06
N ASN A 64 0.88 26.12 1.58
CA ASN A 64 0.48 26.32 0.19
C ASN A 64 -0.93 26.92 0.11
N THR A 65 -1.11 28.12 0.70
CA THR A 65 -2.43 28.73 0.92
C THR A 65 -3.21 29.05 -0.36
N ASP A 66 -2.51 29.20 -1.48
CA ASP A 66 -3.11 29.54 -2.78
C ASP A 66 -3.63 28.30 -3.54
N LEU A 67 -3.39 27.09 -3.02
CA LEU A 67 -3.81 25.84 -3.65
C LEU A 67 -5.25 25.47 -3.30
N GLU A 68 -6.04 25.20 -4.33
CA GLU A 68 -7.44 24.80 -4.19
C GLU A 68 -7.57 23.28 -4.07
N ILE A 69 -7.54 22.79 -2.83
CA ILE A 69 -7.77 21.38 -2.52
C ILE A 69 -9.09 21.24 -1.75
N GLY A 70 -10.03 20.46 -2.28
CA GLY A 70 -11.31 20.15 -1.65
C GLY A 70 -11.40 18.70 -1.18
N ILE A 71 -12.25 18.46 -0.19
CA ILE A 71 -12.70 17.11 0.20
C ILE A 71 -14.21 17.07 0.00
N LYS A 72 -14.70 16.09 -0.77
CA LYS A 72 -16.13 15.79 -0.89
C LYS A 72 -16.39 14.46 -0.20
N ILE A 73 -17.24 14.49 0.81
CA ILE A 73 -17.66 13.31 1.55
C ILE A 73 -18.95 12.78 0.91
N PHE A 74 -18.96 11.50 0.56
CA PHE A 74 -20.15 10.75 0.16
C PHE A 74 -20.67 9.92 1.31
N ASP A 75 -21.99 9.82 1.41
CA ASP A 75 -22.65 8.99 2.39
C ASP A 75 -22.39 7.52 2.08
N PHE A 76 -21.98 6.78 3.10
CA PHE A 76 -21.72 5.34 3.04
C PHE A 76 -22.21 4.66 4.32
N PRO A 77 -23.52 4.39 4.44
CA PRO A 77 -24.13 3.86 5.65
C PRO A 77 -23.78 2.37 5.81
N CYS A 78 -22.63 2.08 6.44
CA CYS A 78 -22.10 0.72 6.56
C CYS A 78 -23.15 -0.29 7.04
N VAL A 79 -23.86 0.02 8.12
CA VAL A 79 -24.83 -0.89 8.75
C VAL A 79 -26.00 -1.22 7.80
N ASP A 80 -26.54 -0.22 7.11
CA ASP A 80 -27.65 -0.40 6.16
C ASP A 80 -27.20 -1.19 4.92
N LEU A 81 -25.92 -1.04 4.54
CA LEU A 81 -25.28 -1.81 3.50
C LEU A 81 -24.85 -3.21 3.98
N GLY A 82 -25.13 -3.56 5.23
CA GLY A 82 -24.84 -4.85 5.86
C GLY A 82 -23.37 -5.06 6.20
N LEU A 83 -22.57 -4.00 6.27
CA LEU A 83 -21.21 -3.98 6.77
C LEU A 83 -21.21 -3.57 8.26
N PRO A 84 -20.27 -4.04 9.09
CA PRO A 84 -20.12 -3.51 10.44
C PRO A 84 -19.84 -2.01 10.44
N GLN A 85 -20.24 -1.32 11.51
CA GLN A 85 -19.98 0.11 11.65
C GLN A 85 -18.47 0.40 11.56
N GLY A 86 -18.08 1.35 10.69
CA GLY A 86 -16.68 1.72 10.48
C GLY A 86 -15.90 0.79 9.54
N CYS A 87 -16.56 -0.16 8.88
CA CYS A 87 -15.96 -1.05 7.86
C CYS A 87 -16.09 -0.49 6.43
N ASP A 88 -15.98 0.82 6.26
CA ASP A 88 -15.85 1.49 4.97
C ASP A 88 -14.38 1.64 4.54
N ASN A 89 -13.46 0.91 5.16
CA ASN A 89 -12.04 0.84 4.80
C ASN A 89 -11.50 -0.59 4.93
N VAL A 90 -10.75 -1.06 3.92
CA VAL A 90 -10.19 -2.41 3.86
C VAL A 90 -9.25 -2.72 5.02
N ASP A 91 -8.39 -1.77 5.40
CA ASP A 91 -7.45 -1.94 6.50
C ASP A 91 -8.19 -2.19 7.82
N PHE A 92 -9.37 -1.58 8.01
CA PHE A 92 -10.20 -1.83 9.19
C PHE A 92 -10.91 -3.18 9.12
N ILE A 93 -11.40 -3.60 7.95
CA ILE A 93 -11.99 -4.94 7.75
C ILE A 93 -10.96 -6.04 8.04
N SER A 94 -9.73 -5.87 7.58
CA SER A 94 -8.64 -6.86 7.77
C SER A 94 -8.28 -7.10 9.25
N SER A 95 -8.68 -6.18 10.14
CA SER A 95 -8.53 -6.30 11.59
C SER A 95 -9.61 -7.17 12.26
N TYR A 96 -10.74 -7.44 11.57
CA TYR A 96 -11.78 -8.34 12.05
C TYR A 96 -11.34 -9.79 11.85
N LYS A 97 -10.74 -10.37 12.90
CA LYS A 97 -10.35 -11.78 13.00
C LYS A 97 -11.54 -12.75 13.12
N LYS A 98 -12.59 -12.59 12.32
CA LYS A 98 -13.73 -13.50 12.29
C LYS A 98 -13.74 -14.33 11.00
N PRO A 99 -14.21 -15.59 11.05
CA PRO A 99 -14.54 -16.34 9.85
C PRO A 99 -15.49 -15.50 8.97
N GLY A 100 -15.15 -15.28 7.69
CA GLY A 100 -15.96 -14.48 6.76
C GLY A 100 -15.38 -13.13 6.33
N ALA A 101 -14.13 -12.79 6.65
CA ALA A 101 -13.51 -11.54 6.19
C ALA A 101 -13.52 -11.36 4.64
N GLY A 102 -13.42 -12.45 3.89
CA GLY A 102 -13.57 -12.44 2.42
C GLY A 102 -14.99 -12.04 1.96
N ASP A 103 -16.02 -12.43 2.72
CA ASP A 103 -17.42 -12.04 2.47
C ASP A 103 -17.62 -10.54 2.73
N LEU A 104 -16.98 -10.00 3.77
CA LEU A 104 -17.00 -8.56 4.05
C LEU A 104 -16.30 -7.71 2.98
N LEU A 105 -15.16 -8.18 2.45
CA LEU A 105 -14.46 -7.46 1.39
C LEU A 105 -15.26 -7.45 0.08
N LEU A 106 -15.81 -8.60 -0.32
CA LEU A 106 -16.72 -8.68 -1.47
C LEU A 106 -17.93 -7.77 -1.27
N LYS A 107 -18.52 -7.78 -0.08
CA LYS A 107 -19.65 -6.91 0.26
C LYS A 107 -19.28 -5.43 0.14
N LEU A 108 -18.11 -5.03 0.66
CA LEU A 108 -17.61 -3.66 0.50
C LEU A 108 -17.52 -3.25 -0.97
N PHE A 109 -16.95 -4.10 -1.82
CA PHE A 109 -16.87 -3.84 -3.27
C PHE A 109 -18.24 -3.63 -3.90
N LEU A 110 -19.19 -4.53 -3.63
CA LEU A 110 -20.55 -4.43 -4.16
C LEU A 110 -21.26 -3.17 -3.65
N SER A 111 -21.07 -2.83 -2.38
CA SER A 111 -21.66 -1.65 -1.74
C SER A 111 -21.14 -0.33 -2.30
N THR A 112 -19.98 -0.29 -2.98
CA THR A 112 -19.47 0.94 -3.61
C THR A 112 -20.45 1.56 -4.60
N LYS A 113 -21.30 0.74 -5.25
CA LYS A 113 -22.33 1.20 -6.20
C LYS A 113 -23.36 2.14 -5.55
N TYR A 114 -23.47 2.14 -4.21
CA TYR A 114 -24.29 3.11 -3.46
C TYR A 114 -23.85 4.57 -3.68
N MET A 115 -22.57 4.80 -3.99
CA MET A 115 -22.04 6.14 -4.28
C MET A 115 -22.31 6.62 -5.71
N LYS A 116 -22.91 5.79 -6.59
CA LYS A 116 -23.09 6.12 -8.01
C LYS A 116 -23.88 7.41 -8.24
N GLN A 117 -25.07 7.52 -7.63
CA GLN A 117 -25.92 8.69 -7.80
C GLN A 117 -25.29 9.96 -7.19
N GLN A 118 -24.58 9.82 -6.07
CA GLN A 118 -23.86 10.93 -5.44
C GLN A 118 -22.72 11.45 -6.31
N LEU A 119 -21.98 10.53 -6.96
CA LEU A 119 -20.95 10.87 -7.93
C LEU A 119 -21.54 11.61 -9.14
N GLU A 120 -22.61 11.06 -9.74
CA GLU A 120 -23.26 11.67 -10.90
C GLU A 120 -23.78 13.08 -10.61
N SER A 121 -24.48 13.27 -9.48
CA SER A 121 -24.98 14.59 -9.07
C SER A 121 -23.84 15.59 -8.82
N PHE A 122 -22.73 15.12 -8.25
CA PHE A 122 -21.57 15.98 -8.02
C PHE A 122 -20.85 16.36 -9.32
N ILE A 123 -20.71 15.43 -10.26
CA ILE A 123 -20.17 15.69 -11.60
C ILE A 123 -21.05 16.69 -12.35
N GLU A 124 -22.37 16.50 -12.33
CA GLU A 124 -23.33 17.41 -12.99
C GLU A 124 -23.22 18.84 -12.43
N THR A 125 -23.08 18.96 -11.11
CA THR A 125 -22.99 20.25 -10.42
C THR A 125 -21.65 20.94 -10.65
N THR A 126 -20.54 20.19 -10.60
CA THR A 126 -19.19 20.77 -10.62
C THR A 126 -18.54 20.83 -11.99
N LYS A 127 -19.03 20.03 -12.96
CA LYS A 127 -18.53 19.93 -14.33
C LYS A 127 -17.00 19.84 -14.39
N PRO A 128 -16.39 18.85 -13.71
CA PRO A 128 -14.94 18.74 -13.64
C PRO A 128 -14.35 18.44 -15.02
N SER A 129 -13.10 18.85 -15.23
CA SER A 129 -12.36 18.54 -16.45
C SER A 129 -11.98 17.06 -16.57
N CYS A 130 -11.87 16.35 -15.45
CA CYS A 130 -11.53 14.93 -15.41
C CYS A 130 -11.93 14.28 -14.08
N LEU A 131 -12.25 12.98 -14.12
CA LEU A 131 -12.34 12.08 -12.97
C LEU A 131 -11.17 11.10 -12.99
N VAL A 132 -10.30 11.12 -11.99
CA VAL A 132 -9.35 10.05 -11.71
C VAL A 132 -10.01 9.12 -10.70
N ALA A 133 -10.37 7.91 -11.12
CA ALA A 133 -11.06 6.94 -10.27
C ALA A 133 -10.28 5.64 -10.19
N ASP A 134 -10.28 5.05 -8.99
CA ASP A 134 -9.63 3.79 -8.71
C ASP A 134 -10.13 2.66 -9.62
N MET A 135 -9.27 1.67 -9.88
CA MET A 135 -9.62 0.47 -10.64
C MET A 135 -10.88 -0.23 -10.09
N PHE A 136 -11.09 -0.20 -8.77
CA PHE A 136 -12.23 -0.84 -8.10
C PHE A 136 -13.58 -0.13 -8.28
N PHE A 137 -13.63 0.97 -9.04
CA PHE A 137 -14.88 1.63 -9.45
C PHE A 137 -15.11 1.53 -10.97
N PRO A 138 -15.23 0.33 -11.56
CA PRO A 138 -15.44 0.19 -13.01
C PRO A 138 -16.70 0.93 -13.50
N TRP A 139 -17.74 0.96 -12.67
CA TRP A 139 -19.00 1.67 -12.91
C TRP A 139 -18.86 3.20 -13.02
N SER A 140 -17.74 3.77 -12.58
CA SER A 140 -17.51 5.22 -12.64
C SER A 140 -17.23 5.73 -14.06
N THR A 141 -16.86 4.84 -15.01
CA THR A 141 -16.69 5.22 -16.42
C THR A 141 -18.01 5.72 -16.98
N GLU A 142 -19.06 4.90 -16.90
CA GLU A 142 -20.40 5.25 -17.40
C GLU A 142 -20.95 6.51 -16.71
N SER A 143 -20.73 6.64 -15.40
CA SER A 143 -21.18 7.81 -14.63
C SER A 143 -20.50 9.11 -15.08
N ALA A 144 -19.23 9.07 -15.46
CA ALA A 144 -18.52 10.24 -15.97
C ALA A 144 -18.89 10.55 -17.43
N GLU A 145 -18.98 9.51 -18.27
CA GLU A 145 -19.33 9.63 -19.70
C GLU A 145 -20.72 10.24 -19.92
N LYS A 146 -21.69 9.95 -19.05
CA LYS A 146 -23.03 10.56 -19.06
C LYS A 146 -23.01 12.09 -19.10
N PHE A 147 -21.96 12.71 -18.54
CA PHE A 147 -21.78 14.15 -18.50
C PHE A 147 -20.60 14.64 -19.37
N GLY A 148 -20.08 13.78 -20.24
CA GLY A 148 -18.94 14.10 -21.11
C GLY A 148 -17.59 14.26 -20.39
N VAL A 149 -17.48 13.81 -19.14
CA VAL A 149 -16.25 13.93 -18.35
C VAL A 149 -15.35 12.72 -18.60
N PRO A 150 -14.07 12.89 -18.97
CA PRO A 150 -13.15 11.76 -19.06
C PRO A 150 -12.89 11.11 -17.71
N ARG A 151 -12.91 9.77 -17.70
CA ARG A 151 -12.39 8.96 -16.60
C ARG A 151 -10.97 8.49 -16.91
N LEU A 152 -10.04 8.73 -15.99
CA LEU A 152 -8.74 8.07 -15.91
C LEU A 152 -8.76 6.99 -14.83
N VAL A 153 -8.24 5.81 -15.14
CA VAL A 153 -8.10 4.71 -14.18
C VAL A 153 -6.79 4.87 -13.40
N PHE A 154 -6.82 4.57 -12.10
CA PHE A 154 -5.62 4.43 -11.28
C PHE A 154 -5.62 3.10 -10.51
N HIS A 155 -4.62 2.26 -10.76
CA HIS A 155 -4.46 0.96 -10.09
C HIS A 155 -3.55 1.00 -8.87
N GLY A 156 -2.60 1.95 -8.85
CA GLY A 156 -1.56 1.99 -7.82
C GLY A 156 -0.50 0.90 -7.93
N THR A 157 -0.23 0.37 -9.13
CA THR A 157 0.79 -0.67 -9.37
C THR A 157 1.73 -0.36 -10.55
N SER A 158 2.65 -1.28 -10.87
CA SER A 158 3.65 -1.21 -11.95
C SER A 158 3.08 -1.57 -13.33
N PHE A 159 3.72 -1.09 -14.40
CA PHE A 159 3.37 -1.57 -15.76
C PHE A 159 3.59 -3.07 -15.89
N PHE A 160 4.66 -3.61 -15.28
CA PHE A 160 4.95 -5.03 -15.26
C PHE A 160 3.77 -5.84 -14.74
N SER A 161 3.22 -5.46 -13.59
CA SER A 161 2.06 -6.14 -12.98
C SER A 161 0.83 -6.03 -13.87
N LEU A 162 0.55 -4.84 -14.42
CA LEU A 162 -0.57 -4.64 -15.36
C LEU A 162 -0.43 -5.53 -16.61
N CYS A 163 0.76 -5.62 -17.19
CA CYS A 163 1.05 -6.47 -18.34
C CYS A 163 0.93 -7.96 -17.99
N CYS A 164 1.38 -8.38 -16.80
CA CYS A 164 1.19 -9.74 -16.32
C CYS A 164 -0.29 -10.08 -16.18
N PHE A 165 -1.09 -9.22 -15.55
CA PHE A 165 -2.54 -9.42 -15.43
C PHE A 165 -3.22 -9.56 -16.79
N TYR A 166 -2.92 -8.66 -17.73
CA TYR A 166 -3.47 -8.72 -19.08
C TYR A 166 -3.17 -10.07 -19.77
N ASN A 167 -1.91 -10.52 -19.76
CA ASN A 167 -1.53 -11.76 -20.42
C ASN A 167 -2.08 -13.00 -19.71
N MET A 168 -2.17 -12.96 -18.38
CA MET A 168 -2.76 -14.05 -17.59
C MET A 168 -4.25 -14.23 -17.88
N ASN A 169 -5.00 -13.13 -18.01
CA ASN A 169 -6.43 -13.16 -18.32
C ASN A 169 -6.69 -13.51 -19.80
N THR A 170 -5.88 -12.99 -20.72
CA THR A 170 -6.09 -13.16 -22.16
C THR A 170 -5.67 -14.55 -22.65
N HIS A 171 -4.52 -15.07 -22.19
CA HIS A 171 -3.94 -16.31 -22.73
C HIS A 171 -4.16 -17.53 -21.83
N LYS A 172 -4.60 -17.30 -20.59
CA LYS A 172 -4.88 -18.31 -19.55
C LYS A 172 -3.85 -19.45 -19.49
N PRO A 173 -2.53 -19.15 -19.39
CA PRO A 173 -1.50 -20.19 -19.42
C PRO A 173 -1.59 -21.16 -18.23
N HIS A 174 -2.16 -20.71 -17.11
CA HIS A 174 -2.41 -21.52 -15.92
C HIS A 174 -3.45 -22.63 -16.13
N GLU A 175 -4.37 -22.50 -17.10
CA GLU A 175 -5.34 -23.57 -17.43
C GLU A 175 -4.70 -24.68 -18.28
N LYS A 176 -3.50 -24.44 -18.81
CA LYS A 176 -2.78 -25.37 -19.70
C LYS A 176 -1.79 -26.27 -18.97
N VAL A 177 -1.64 -26.10 -17.65
CA VAL A 177 -0.74 -26.90 -16.82
C VAL A 177 -1.51 -27.88 -15.95
N ALA A 178 -0.85 -29.00 -15.59
CA ALA A 178 -1.51 -30.10 -14.89
C ALA A 178 -1.93 -29.76 -13.46
N THR A 179 -1.19 -28.89 -12.77
CA THR A 179 -1.47 -28.50 -11.37
C THR A 179 -1.21 -27.02 -11.14
N SER A 180 -1.84 -26.45 -10.11
CA SER A 180 -1.66 -25.05 -9.71
C SER A 180 -0.21 -24.70 -9.33
N SER A 181 0.57 -25.68 -8.88
CA SER A 181 1.99 -25.54 -8.53
C SER A 181 2.94 -25.76 -9.72
N THR A 182 2.44 -26.18 -10.88
CA THR A 182 3.28 -26.38 -12.07
C THR A 182 3.71 -25.02 -12.63
N PRO A 183 5.03 -24.76 -12.78
CA PRO A 183 5.51 -23.50 -13.35
C PRO A 183 5.17 -23.37 -14.83
N PHE A 184 4.82 -22.16 -15.27
CA PHE A 184 4.65 -21.78 -16.66
C PHE A 184 5.25 -20.41 -16.94
N VAL A 185 5.52 -20.11 -18.20
CA VAL A 185 5.94 -18.79 -18.66
C VAL A 185 4.72 -17.94 -18.99
N ILE A 186 4.68 -16.69 -18.51
CA ILE A 186 3.68 -15.72 -18.95
C ILE A 186 3.98 -15.34 -20.40
N PRO A 187 3.07 -15.58 -21.36
CA PRO A 187 3.31 -15.32 -22.76
C PRO A 187 3.38 -13.81 -23.05
N GLY A 188 4.01 -13.45 -24.17
CA GLY A 188 3.99 -12.07 -24.69
C GLY A 188 4.91 -11.07 -23.99
N LEU A 189 5.49 -11.42 -22.84
CA LEU A 189 6.34 -10.52 -22.06
C LEU A 189 7.84 -10.80 -22.23
N PRO A 190 8.69 -9.76 -22.24
CA PRO A 190 10.14 -9.95 -22.25
C PRO A 190 10.62 -10.58 -20.93
N GLY A 191 11.73 -11.32 -21.00
CA GLY A 191 12.41 -11.88 -19.83
C GLY A 191 11.97 -13.30 -19.43
N GLY A 192 11.01 -13.91 -20.13
CA GLY A 192 10.61 -15.30 -19.87
C GLY A 192 10.10 -15.49 -18.43
N ILE A 193 9.12 -14.68 -18.02
CA ILE A 193 8.65 -14.63 -16.64
C ILE A 193 7.97 -15.95 -16.24
N VAL A 194 8.62 -16.73 -15.38
CA VAL A 194 8.11 -18.00 -14.86
C VAL A 194 7.38 -17.80 -13.54
N MET A 195 6.15 -18.31 -13.45
CA MET A 195 5.32 -18.31 -12.23
C MET A 195 4.47 -19.57 -12.13
N THR A 196 3.88 -19.81 -10.96
CA THR A 196 2.83 -20.82 -10.76
C THR A 196 1.45 -20.16 -10.71
N ALA A 197 0.37 -20.94 -10.88
CA ALA A 197 -0.98 -20.39 -10.82
C ALA A 197 -1.31 -19.80 -9.44
N GLU A 198 -0.76 -20.41 -8.37
CA GLU A 198 -0.97 -19.94 -7.00
C GLU A 198 -0.25 -18.61 -6.70
N GLN A 199 0.88 -18.35 -7.36
CA GLN A 199 1.60 -17.08 -7.30
C GLN A 199 0.89 -15.99 -8.10
N ALA A 200 0.41 -16.33 -9.30
CA ALA A 200 -0.24 -15.40 -10.22
C ALA A 200 -1.57 -14.82 -9.68
N ASN A 201 -2.10 -15.37 -8.58
CA ASN A 201 -3.31 -14.90 -7.92
C ASN A 201 -4.46 -14.71 -8.92
N VAL A 202 -4.61 -15.72 -9.80
CA VAL A 202 -5.55 -15.70 -10.92
C VAL A 202 -6.96 -15.42 -10.42
N ALA A 203 -7.73 -14.65 -11.18
CA ALA A 203 -9.12 -14.33 -10.89
C ALA A 203 -9.91 -15.60 -10.57
N ALA A 204 -10.82 -15.50 -9.61
CA ALA A 204 -11.84 -16.53 -9.40
C ALA A 204 -12.62 -16.72 -10.71
N ASP A 205 -13.18 -17.91 -10.91
CA ASP A 205 -14.05 -18.25 -12.04
C ASP A 205 -14.99 -17.07 -12.36
N ASP A 206 -15.08 -16.70 -13.64
CA ASP A 206 -15.82 -15.55 -14.15
C ASP A 206 -17.30 -15.56 -13.72
N GLU A 207 -17.84 -16.73 -13.36
CA GLU A 207 -19.20 -16.85 -12.84
C GLU A 207 -19.34 -16.48 -11.36
N THR A 208 -18.25 -16.46 -10.61
CA THR A 208 -18.23 -16.02 -9.21
C THR A 208 -18.41 -14.50 -9.12
N PRO A 209 -18.96 -13.96 -8.00
CA PRO A 209 -19.07 -12.52 -7.81
C PRO A 209 -17.75 -11.76 -7.95
N MET A 210 -16.64 -12.34 -7.46
CA MET A 210 -15.30 -11.75 -7.60
C MET A 210 -14.76 -11.85 -9.03
N GLY A 211 -15.06 -12.93 -9.76
CA GLY A 211 -14.74 -13.05 -11.18
C GLY A 211 -15.41 -11.96 -12.00
N LYS A 212 -16.71 -11.73 -11.78
CA LYS A 212 -17.48 -10.64 -12.43
C LYS A 212 -16.90 -9.26 -12.14
N ILE A 213 -16.53 -8.98 -10.89
CA ILE A 213 -15.86 -7.71 -10.52
C ILE A 213 -14.52 -7.58 -11.26
N THR A 214 -13.71 -8.63 -11.28
CA THR A 214 -12.39 -8.61 -11.94
C THR A 214 -12.52 -8.38 -13.44
N LYS A 215 -13.54 -8.97 -14.07
CA LYS A 215 -13.89 -8.73 -15.47
C LYS A 215 -14.32 -7.28 -15.73
N GLU A 216 -15.24 -6.74 -14.93
CA GLU A 216 -15.68 -5.34 -15.02
C GLU A 216 -14.49 -4.38 -14.90
N ILE A 217 -13.54 -4.65 -14.00
CA ILE A 217 -12.31 -3.87 -13.83
C ILE A 217 -11.50 -3.85 -15.13
N GLY A 218 -11.18 -5.02 -15.68
CA GLY A 218 -10.38 -5.14 -16.89
C GLY A 218 -11.05 -4.52 -18.12
N GLU A 219 -12.36 -4.70 -18.28
CA GLU A 219 -13.12 -4.06 -19.37
C GLU A 219 -13.09 -2.53 -19.26
N SER A 220 -13.18 -2.00 -18.03
CA SER A 220 -13.19 -0.55 -17.79
C SER A 220 -11.89 0.15 -18.17
N GLU A 221 -10.76 -0.55 -18.21
CA GLU A 221 -9.48 0.02 -18.69
C GLU A 221 -9.53 0.38 -20.17
N SER A 222 -10.21 -0.45 -20.98
CA SER A 222 -10.29 -0.28 -22.44
C SER A 222 -11.33 0.78 -22.87
N THR A 223 -12.33 1.01 -22.03
CA THR A 223 -13.41 1.99 -22.26
C THR A 223 -13.10 3.36 -21.66
N SER A 224 -12.27 3.42 -20.61
CA SER A 224 -11.84 4.69 -20.01
C SER A 224 -10.99 5.54 -20.96
N PHE A 225 -10.83 6.82 -20.63
CA PHE A 225 -10.02 7.75 -21.42
C PHE A 225 -8.53 7.38 -21.41
N GLY A 226 -8.05 6.79 -20.31
CA GLY A 226 -6.71 6.24 -20.19
C GLY A 226 -6.36 5.88 -18.75
N VAL A 227 -5.08 5.58 -18.51
CA VAL A 227 -4.60 5.05 -17.23
C VAL A 227 -3.46 5.91 -16.68
N LEU A 228 -3.50 6.23 -15.39
CA LEU A 228 -2.39 6.83 -14.67
C LEU A 228 -1.61 5.73 -13.95
N VAL A 229 -0.31 5.69 -14.16
CA VAL A 229 0.57 4.68 -13.57
C VAL A 229 1.58 5.35 -12.65
N ASN A 230 1.62 4.92 -11.40
CA ASN A 230 2.63 5.35 -10.43
C ASN A 230 3.95 4.61 -10.71
N SER A 231 4.55 4.87 -11.87
CA SER A 231 5.85 4.36 -12.28
C SER A 231 6.56 5.44 -13.11
N PHE A 232 7.78 5.17 -13.57
CA PHE A 232 8.52 6.02 -14.50
C PHE A 232 9.06 5.20 -15.66
N TYR A 233 9.15 5.80 -16.85
CA TYR A 233 9.43 5.08 -18.09
C TYR A 233 10.71 4.24 -18.02
N GLU A 234 11.78 4.83 -17.48
CA GLU A 234 13.09 4.21 -17.47
C GLU A 234 13.22 3.03 -16.49
N LEU A 235 12.24 2.83 -15.59
CA LEU A 235 12.19 1.67 -14.70
C LEU A 235 11.84 0.39 -15.46
N GLU A 236 10.90 0.48 -16.39
CA GLU A 236 10.24 -0.67 -16.99
C GLU A 236 9.76 -0.39 -18.43
N SER A 237 10.59 0.28 -19.22
CA SER A 237 10.23 0.80 -20.55
C SER A 237 9.62 -0.25 -21.47
N ALA A 238 10.18 -1.46 -21.53
CA ALA A 238 9.65 -2.54 -22.35
C ALA A 238 8.20 -2.94 -21.98
N TYR A 239 7.84 -2.82 -20.70
CA TYR A 239 6.49 -3.10 -20.22
C TYR A 239 5.56 -1.89 -20.40
N ALA A 240 6.09 -0.66 -20.24
CA ALA A 240 5.34 0.56 -20.56
C ALA A 240 4.96 0.62 -22.05
N ASP A 241 5.89 0.27 -22.94
CA ASP A 241 5.66 0.19 -24.40
C ASP A 241 4.66 -0.93 -24.73
N PHE A 242 4.82 -2.11 -24.12
CA PHE A 242 3.88 -3.22 -24.29
C PHE A 242 2.46 -2.81 -23.87
N TYR A 243 2.31 -2.19 -22.70
CA TYR A 243 1.01 -1.78 -22.14
C TYR A 243 0.31 -0.77 -23.05
N SER A 244 1.07 0.23 -23.52
CA SER A 244 0.54 1.30 -24.38
C SER A 244 0.19 0.81 -25.79
N THR A 245 0.83 -0.29 -26.25
CA THR A 245 0.58 -0.86 -27.58
C THR A 245 -0.56 -1.89 -27.57
N ASN A 246 -0.66 -2.71 -26.51
CA ASN A 246 -1.50 -3.91 -26.52
C ASN A 246 -2.68 -3.87 -25.53
N VAL A 247 -2.64 -2.99 -24.52
CA VAL A 247 -3.59 -3.04 -23.40
C VAL A 247 -4.45 -1.78 -23.33
N ALA A 248 -3.84 -0.63 -23.03
CA ALA A 248 -4.56 0.62 -22.87
C ALA A 248 -4.34 1.54 -24.08
N LYS A 249 -5.41 2.24 -24.51
CA LYS A 249 -5.32 3.24 -25.58
C LYS A 249 -4.37 4.39 -25.23
N ARG A 250 -4.31 4.73 -23.94
CA ARG A 250 -3.49 5.82 -23.39
C ARG A 250 -3.06 5.46 -21.98
N ALA A 251 -1.80 5.68 -21.66
CA ALA A 251 -1.27 5.56 -20.33
C ALA A 251 -0.22 6.65 -20.09
N TRP A 252 -0.22 7.23 -18.89
CA TRP A 252 0.79 8.20 -18.46
C TRP A 252 1.52 7.69 -17.22
N HIS A 253 2.84 7.72 -17.28
CA HIS A 253 3.68 7.44 -16.12
C HIS A 253 3.93 8.76 -15.37
N ILE A 254 3.47 8.84 -14.13
CA ILE A 254 3.55 10.07 -13.32
C ILE A 254 4.28 9.84 -12.00
N GLY A 255 4.85 8.64 -11.82
CA GLY A 255 5.55 8.24 -10.62
C GLY A 255 7.06 8.56 -10.64
N PRO A 256 7.77 8.28 -9.54
CA PRO A 256 7.20 7.90 -8.25
C PRO A 256 6.45 9.06 -7.57
N LEU A 257 5.18 8.84 -7.23
CA LEU A 257 4.32 9.89 -6.66
C LEU A 257 4.87 10.44 -5.34
N SER A 258 5.51 9.56 -4.54
CA SER A 258 6.10 9.89 -3.25
C SER A 258 7.31 10.83 -3.33
N LEU A 259 7.90 11.06 -4.52
CA LEU A 259 9.03 11.98 -4.70
C LEU A 259 8.58 13.43 -4.95
N TRP A 260 7.42 13.66 -5.56
CA TRP A 260 6.95 14.99 -5.93
C TRP A 260 6.81 15.92 -4.73
N ASN A 261 6.24 15.40 -3.66
CA ASN A 261 5.93 16.16 -2.45
C ASN A 261 7.13 16.34 -1.51
N ARG A 262 8.31 15.76 -1.83
CA ARG A 262 9.55 15.96 -1.06
C ARG A 262 10.21 17.32 -1.35
N ARG A 263 9.77 18.03 -2.40
CA ARG A 263 10.19 19.41 -2.70
C ARG A 263 9.66 20.37 -1.63
N GLY A 264 10.40 20.52 -0.53
CA GLY A 264 10.12 21.53 0.49
C GLY A 264 9.47 21.04 1.78
N GLN A 265 9.33 19.73 1.99
CA GLN A 265 8.95 19.23 3.32
C GLN A 265 10.13 19.37 4.30
N LYS A 266 10.05 20.35 5.19
CA LYS A 266 10.73 20.28 6.50
C LYS A 266 9.91 19.36 7.39
N ALA A 267 10.60 18.43 8.07
CA ALA A 267 9.98 17.48 8.99
C ALA A 267 9.09 18.21 9.99
N ASN A 268 7.78 17.93 9.96
CA ASN A 268 6.84 18.48 10.91
C ASN A 268 6.29 17.33 11.77
N ASN A 269 6.72 17.34 13.04
CA ASN A 269 6.18 16.64 14.21
C ASN A 269 6.44 15.12 14.36
N ILE A 270 7.35 14.74 15.28
CA ILE A 270 7.10 14.26 16.67
C ILE A 270 8.33 13.49 17.19
N HIS A 271 8.67 13.64 18.48
CA HIS A 271 9.79 13.06 19.24
C HIS A 271 10.28 11.63 18.83
N GLU A 272 9.39 10.74 18.38
CA GLU A 272 9.73 9.37 17.90
C GLU A 272 10.48 9.38 16.55
N GLU A 273 10.14 10.31 15.65
CA GLU A 273 10.91 10.53 14.41
C GLU A 273 12.35 10.93 14.75
N GLU A 274 12.49 11.80 15.75
CA GLU A 274 13.80 12.30 16.18
C GLU A 274 14.65 11.19 16.82
N GLU A 275 14.05 10.30 17.61
CA GLU A 275 14.77 9.18 18.22
C GLU A 275 15.22 8.14 17.20
N CYS A 276 14.35 7.76 16.25
CA CYS A 276 14.70 6.82 15.19
C CYS A 276 15.83 7.38 14.31
N LEU A 277 15.70 8.64 13.88
CA LEU A 277 16.73 9.28 13.04
C LEU A 277 18.05 9.47 13.80
N LYS A 278 18.02 9.85 15.09
CA LYS A 278 19.22 9.91 15.94
C LYS A 278 19.89 8.54 16.07
N TRP A 279 19.10 7.48 16.23
CA TRP A 279 19.63 6.12 16.29
C TRP A 279 20.30 5.73 14.97
N LEU A 280 19.70 6.07 13.83
CA LEU A 280 20.27 5.83 12.51
C LEU A 280 21.55 6.62 12.27
N GLU A 281 21.65 7.87 12.75
CA GLU A 281 22.86 8.70 12.62
C GLU A 281 24.06 8.08 13.35
N SER A 282 23.82 7.27 14.39
CA SER A 282 24.88 6.52 15.09
C SER A 282 25.44 5.31 14.32
N LYS A 283 24.88 4.99 13.15
CA LYS A 283 25.22 3.77 12.39
C LYS A 283 26.10 4.07 11.19
N THR A 284 26.89 3.07 10.81
CA THR A 284 27.69 3.09 9.59
C THR A 284 26.78 3.18 8.37
N PRO A 285 27.15 3.94 7.32
CA PRO A 285 26.40 3.97 6.07
C PRO A 285 26.16 2.57 5.50
N GLY A 286 24.93 2.30 5.05
CA GLY A 286 24.52 1.02 4.47
C GLY A 286 24.51 -0.17 5.43
N SER A 287 24.63 0.03 6.75
CA SER A 287 24.71 -1.07 7.73
C SER A 287 23.39 -1.47 8.39
N VAL A 288 22.29 -0.82 8.03
CA VAL A 288 20.95 -1.04 8.62
C VAL A 288 20.00 -1.61 7.59
N ILE A 289 19.29 -2.69 7.94
CA ILE A 289 18.13 -3.14 7.16
C ILE A 289 16.85 -2.54 7.75
N TYR A 290 16.05 -1.89 6.91
CA TYR A 290 14.71 -1.46 7.29
C TYR A 290 13.72 -2.60 7.04
N VAL A 291 12.82 -2.87 7.99
CA VAL A 291 11.84 -3.95 7.90
C VAL A 291 10.46 -3.36 8.13
N SER A 292 9.62 -3.38 7.09
CA SER A 292 8.24 -2.90 7.15
C SER A 292 7.36 -3.64 6.16
N PHE A 293 6.24 -4.13 6.65
CA PHE A 293 5.24 -4.82 5.85
C PHE A 293 3.99 -3.96 5.62
N GLY A 294 3.95 -2.70 6.07
CA GLY A 294 2.77 -1.84 5.94
C GLY A 294 1.62 -2.19 6.89
N SER A 295 0.61 -1.31 6.96
CA SER A 295 -0.51 -1.39 7.92
C SER A 295 -1.45 -2.58 7.72
N GLY A 296 -1.62 -3.03 6.47
CA GLY A 296 -2.56 -4.10 6.12
C GLY A 296 -2.04 -5.52 6.35
N ASN A 297 -0.79 -5.69 6.82
CA ASN A 297 -0.16 -6.99 6.92
C ASN A 297 -0.02 -7.47 8.37
N ASN A 298 -0.88 -8.42 8.74
CA ASN A 298 -0.78 -9.14 10.00
C ASN A 298 0.04 -10.44 9.83
N PHE A 299 0.93 -10.70 10.78
CA PHE A 299 1.64 -11.97 10.93
C PHE A 299 1.17 -12.66 12.20
N THR A 300 1.20 -13.99 12.21
CA THR A 300 0.94 -14.75 13.43
C THR A 300 2.10 -14.57 14.42
N ASN A 301 1.88 -14.85 15.70
CA ASN A 301 2.94 -14.74 16.70
C ASN A 301 4.13 -15.65 16.35
N GLU A 302 3.85 -16.84 15.81
CA GLU A 302 4.86 -17.81 15.38
C GLU A 302 5.73 -17.24 14.25
N GLN A 303 5.12 -16.59 13.25
CA GLN A 303 5.90 -15.98 12.18
C GLN A 303 6.70 -14.76 12.66
N MET A 304 6.18 -13.99 13.62
CA MET A 304 6.91 -12.88 14.24
C MET A 304 8.13 -13.36 15.02
N LEU A 305 8.03 -14.51 15.71
CA LEU A 305 9.16 -15.14 16.40
C LEU A 305 10.26 -15.57 15.43
N GLU A 306 9.90 -16.15 14.28
CA GLU A 306 10.87 -16.51 13.24
C GLU A 306 11.54 -15.28 12.60
N ILE A 307 10.79 -14.20 12.36
CA ILE A 307 11.35 -12.93 11.86
C ILE A 307 12.35 -12.36 12.88
N ALA A 308 11.97 -12.29 14.16
CA ALA A 308 12.85 -11.81 15.22
C ALA A 308 14.13 -12.64 15.32
N ALA A 309 14.01 -13.96 15.37
CA ALA A 309 15.16 -14.85 15.44
C ALA A 309 16.05 -14.78 14.19
N GLY A 310 15.48 -14.61 12.99
CA GLY A 310 16.23 -14.46 11.76
C GLY A 310 16.98 -13.13 11.67
N LEU A 311 16.35 -12.04 12.12
CA LEU A 311 17.01 -10.73 12.22
C LEU A 311 18.17 -10.77 13.22
N GLU A 312 17.97 -11.37 14.40
CA GLU A 312 19.02 -11.59 15.39
C GLU A 312 20.16 -12.46 14.82
N GLY A 313 19.83 -13.57 14.16
CA GLY A 313 20.78 -14.49 13.53
C GLY A 313 21.62 -13.87 12.41
N SER A 314 21.05 -12.89 11.68
CA SER A 314 21.77 -12.16 10.62
C SER A 314 22.92 -11.31 11.13
N GLY A 315 22.87 -10.91 12.40
CA GLY A 315 23.83 -9.99 13.01
C GLY A 315 23.79 -8.56 12.44
N GLN A 316 22.90 -8.27 11.48
CA GLN A 316 22.72 -6.94 10.88
C GLN A 316 22.00 -6.01 11.85
N SER A 317 22.31 -4.71 11.76
CA SER A 317 21.48 -3.73 12.47
C SER A 317 20.15 -3.57 11.75
N PHE A 318 19.06 -3.35 12.47
CA PHE A 318 17.74 -3.23 11.85
C PHE A 318 16.85 -2.18 12.51
N VAL A 319 15.95 -1.61 11.71
CA VAL A 319 14.76 -0.90 12.19
C VAL A 319 13.54 -1.72 11.75
N TRP A 320 12.76 -2.21 12.70
CA TRP A 320 11.59 -3.06 12.43
C TRP A 320 10.30 -2.40 12.88
N VAL A 321 9.42 -2.11 11.94
CA VAL A 321 8.10 -1.53 12.19
C VAL A 321 7.07 -2.64 12.34
N VAL A 322 6.34 -2.63 13.45
CA VAL A 322 5.29 -3.60 13.79
C VAL A 322 3.98 -2.87 14.08
N GLY A 323 2.85 -3.43 13.64
CA GLY A 323 1.53 -2.85 13.91
C GLY A 323 1.21 -2.81 15.40
N LYS A 324 0.50 -1.76 15.86
CA LYS A 324 -0.04 -1.74 17.24
C LYS A 324 -1.13 -2.80 17.36
N LYS A 325 -0.93 -3.82 18.21
CA LYS A 325 -2.05 -4.65 18.65
C LYS A 325 -2.95 -3.74 19.50
N ASN A 326 -4.22 -3.59 19.10
CA ASN A 326 -5.19 -2.88 19.93
C ASN A 326 -5.26 -3.57 21.29
N GLN A 327 -4.77 -2.91 22.34
CA GLN A 327 -4.82 -3.37 23.73
C GLN A 327 -6.25 -3.52 24.30
N ASN A 328 -7.29 -3.38 23.47
CA ASN A 328 -8.69 -3.52 23.86
C ASN A 328 -9.36 -4.80 23.31
N GLN A 329 -8.59 -5.77 22.80
CA GLN A 329 -9.12 -7.10 22.48
C GLN A 329 -8.59 -8.10 23.50
N GLY A 330 -9.31 -8.24 24.62
CA GLY A 330 -9.03 -9.29 25.60
C GLY A 330 -9.28 -9.00 27.08
N ASN A 331 -10.24 -8.14 27.46
CA ASN A 331 -10.90 -8.36 28.75
C ASN A 331 -11.90 -9.50 28.60
N GLU A 332 -11.41 -10.72 28.31
CA GLU A 332 -12.08 -11.88 28.88
C GLU A 332 -11.81 -11.79 30.39
N ILE A 333 -12.77 -11.22 31.11
CA ILE A 333 -12.87 -11.46 32.54
C ILE A 333 -13.18 -12.96 32.67
N HIS A 334 -12.13 -13.79 32.73
CA HIS A 334 -12.27 -15.09 33.36
C HIS A 334 -12.59 -14.82 34.83
N LEU A 335 -13.89 -14.77 35.14
CA LEU A 335 -14.39 -14.86 36.51
C LEU A 335 -14.00 -16.23 37.06
N TYR A 336 -12.79 -16.36 37.58
CA TYR A 336 -12.54 -17.37 38.60
C TYR A 336 -13.20 -16.86 39.87
N SER A 337 -14.49 -17.14 40.01
CA SER A 337 -15.22 -16.94 41.25
C SER A 337 -14.69 -17.96 42.26
N LEU A 338 -13.58 -17.67 42.94
CA LEU A 338 -13.15 -18.44 44.10
C LEU A 338 -13.95 -17.95 45.31
N CYS A 339 -15.18 -18.45 45.46
CA CYS A 339 -15.98 -18.23 46.66
C CYS A 339 -15.35 -18.99 47.82
N ILE A 340 -14.56 -18.32 48.67
CA ILE A 340 -14.16 -18.87 49.97
C ILE A 340 -15.35 -18.68 50.92
N PHE A 341 -16.09 -19.76 51.20
CA PHE A 341 -17.12 -19.78 52.22
C PHE A 341 -16.47 -19.87 53.61
N ILE A 342 -16.56 -18.79 54.40
CA ILE A 342 -16.30 -18.86 55.84
C ILE A 342 -17.66 -18.90 56.55
N PRO A 343 -18.04 -20.02 57.20
CA PRO A 343 -19.31 -20.09 57.91
C PRO A 343 -19.20 -19.32 59.23
N ILE A 344 -20.02 -18.28 59.39
CA ILE A 344 -20.32 -17.69 60.70
C ILE A 344 -21.75 -18.10 61.07
N THR A 345 -21.89 -18.61 62.29
CA THR A 345 -23.04 -19.37 62.80
C THR A 345 -24.38 -18.61 62.80
N LYS A 346 -25.44 -19.33 62.41
CA LYS A 346 -26.88 -19.19 62.69
C LYS A 346 -27.40 -17.80 63.12
N SER A 347 -28.01 -17.07 62.18
CA SER A 347 -29.37 -16.51 62.28
C SER A 347 -29.64 -15.57 61.08
N VAL A 348 -30.69 -15.90 60.33
CA VAL A 348 -31.48 -15.07 59.38
C VAL A 348 -30.74 -14.06 58.47
N ASN A 349 -30.63 -14.43 57.19
CA ASN A 349 -30.53 -13.60 55.98
C ASN A 349 -29.87 -12.21 56.13
N ASN A 350 -28.56 -12.15 55.89
CA ASN A 350 -27.87 -11.03 55.21
C ASN A 350 -26.43 -11.45 54.88
N TYR A 351 -26.09 -11.57 53.59
CA TYR A 351 -24.71 -11.74 53.13
C TYR A 351 -24.14 -10.35 52.77
N ILE A 352 -23.03 -9.95 53.39
CA ILE A 352 -22.27 -8.75 52.99
C ILE A 352 -21.16 -9.22 52.04
N PHE A 353 -21.17 -8.70 50.80
CA PHE A 353 -20.12 -8.95 49.81
C PHE A 353 -18.97 -7.97 50.02
N PHE A 354 -17.79 -8.46 50.39
CA PHE A 354 -16.55 -7.69 50.32
C PHE A 354 -15.86 -7.96 48.98
N PHE A 355 -15.85 -6.95 48.09
CA PHE A 355 -15.00 -6.93 46.91
C PHE A 355 -13.62 -6.38 47.30
N PHE A 356 -12.58 -7.20 47.21
CA PHE A 356 -11.20 -6.72 47.22
C PHE A 356 -10.67 -6.73 45.78
N GLU A 357 -10.47 -5.55 45.19
CA GLU A 357 -9.73 -5.41 43.93
C GLU A 357 -8.23 -5.43 44.23
N PHE A 358 -7.53 -6.48 43.78
CA PHE A 358 -6.09 -6.48 43.67
C PHE A 358 -5.69 -6.15 42.22
N GLN A 359 -5.31 -4.90 41.95
CA GLN A 359 -4.63 -4.56 40.70
C GLN A 359 -3.17 -4.98 40.76
N LYS A 360 -2.86 -6.16 40.21
CA LYS A 360 -1.48 -6.57 39.94
C LYS A 360 -1.15 -6.14 38.51
N LYS A 361 -0.36 -5.08 38.35
CA LYS A 361 0.18 -4.64 37.06
C LYS A 361 1.15 -5.73 36.55
N LYS A 362 0.64 -6.66 35.75
CA LYS A 362 1.44 -7.69 35.08
C LYS A 362 2.16 -7.00 33.93
N SER A 363 3.49 -7.00 33.90
CA SER A 363 4.21 -6.65 32.67
C SER A 363 3.80 -7.67 31.61
N GLU A 364 3.03 -7.25 30.61
CA GLU A 364 2.59 -8.14 29.53
C GLU A 364 3.82 -8.66 28.79
N LYS A 365 4.11 -9.95 28.92
CA LYS A 365 5.15 -10.62 28.12
C LYS A 365 4.63 -10.64 26.69
N GLU A 366 5.27 -9.91 25.79
CA GLU A 366 4.89 -9.91 24.37
C GLU A 366 5.18 -11.29 23.77
N GLU A 367 4.14 -12.10 23.58
CA GLU A 367 4.23 -13.50 23.10
C GLU A 367 4.82 -13.66 21.69
N TRP A 368 5.04 -12.56 20.97
CA TRP A 368 5.53 -12.55 19.59
C TRP A 368 7.04 -12.23 19.48
N LEU A 369 7.72 -11.97 20.60
CA LEU A 369 9.16 -11.77 20.68
C LEU A 369 9.83 -12.88 21.52
N PRO A 370 11.05 -13.31 21.16
CA PRO A 370 11.84 -14.16 22.03
C PRO A 370 12.08 -13.49 23.40
N GLU A 371 12.16 -14.28 24.46
CA GLU A 371 12.40 -13.75 25.80
C GLU A 371 13.73 -12.99 25.87
N GLY A 372 13.72 -11.75 26.38
CA GLY A 372 14.90 -10.89 26.46
C GLY A 372 15.39 -10.31 25.13
N TYR A 373 14.59 -10.40 24.05
CA TYR A 373 14.99 -9.96 22.71
C TYR A 373 15.43 -8.50 22.64
N GLU A 374 14.62 -7.56 23.15
CA GLU A 374 14.97 -6.12 23.07
C GLU A 374 16.26 -5.78 23.81
N GLU A 375 16.52 -6.42 24.96
CA GLU A 375 17.77 -6.24 25.70
C GLU A 375 18.98 -6.79 24.93
N ARG A 376 18.86 -7.98 24.32
CA ARG A 376 19.93 -8.54 23.47
C ARG A 376 20.18 -7.70 22.23
N MET A 377 19.13 -7.11 21.66
CA MET A 377 19.20 -6.28 20.48
C MET A 377 19.52 -4.82 20.77
N LYS A 378 19.71 -4.43 22.04
CA LYS A 378 20.05 -3.06 22.42
C LYS A 378 21.29 -2.56 21.66
N GLY A 379 21.13 -1.45 20.94
CA GLY A 379 22.17 -0.85 20.11
C GLY A 379 22.32 -1.44 18.70
N LYS A 380 21.69 -2.59 18.39
CA LYS A 380 21.69 -3.20 17.05
C LYS A 380 20.31 -3.20 16.38
N GLY A 381 19.24 -3.42 17.15
CA GLY A 381 17.86 -3.40 16.68
C GLY A 381 17.06 -2.26 17.29
N LEU A 382 16.18 -1.66 16.50
CA LEU A 382 15.16 -0.72 16.94
C LEU A 382 13.78 -1.22 16.48
N ILE A 383 12.84 -1.41 17.41
CA ILE A 383 11.46 -1.80 17.11
C ILE A 383 10.56 -0.57 17.23
N ILE A 384 9.82 -0.25 16.18
CA ILE A 384 8.83 0.85 16.16
C ILE A 384 7.44 0.22 16.15
N ARG A 385 6.64 0.49 17.19
CA ARG A 385 5.26 0.00 17.31
C ARG A 385 4.28 1.03 16.77
N GLY A 386 3.75 0.78 15.57
CA GLY A 386 2.74 1.61 14.91
C GLY A 386 3.26 2.25 13.62
N TRP A 387 3.24 3.58 13.57
CA TRP A 387 3.65 4.34 12.40
C TRP A 387 5.13 4.71 12.48
N ALA A 388 5.81 4.75 11.33
CA ALA A 388 7.19 5.20 11.20
C ALA A 388 7.31 6.14 9.99
N PRO A 389 8.24 7.11 10.01
CA PRO A 389 8.51 7.98 8.88
C PRO A 389 9.29 7.22 7.79
N GLN A 390 8.63 6.25 7.15
CA GLN A 390 9.24 5.25 6.25
C GLN A 390 10.12 5.89 5.18
N VAL A 391 9.64 6.94 4.52
CA VAL A 391 10.39 7.67 3.51
C VAL A 391 11.70 8.26 4.06
N LEU A 392 11.68 8.86 5.25
CA LEU A 392 12.89 9.43 5.87
C LEU A 392 13.87 8.34 6.30
N ILE A 393 13.37 7.20 6.76
CA ILE A 393 14.20 6.04 7.11
C ILE A 393 14.88 5.47 5.86
N LEU A 394 14.11 5.23 4.79
CA LEU A 394 14.64 4.69 3.53
C LEU A 394 15.70 5.61 2.90
N ASP A 395 15.51 6.93 2.95
CA ASP A 395 16.47 7.91 2.41
C ASP A 395 17.73 8.08 3.30
N HIS A 396 17.74 7.53 4.52
CA HIS A 396 18.84 7.73 5.45
C HIS A 396 20.08 6.93 5.03
N LYS A 397 21.26 7.57 5.03
CA LYS A 397 22.55 6.99 4.62
C LYS A 397 22.91 5.66 5.29
N ALA A 398 22.43 5.44 6.52
CA ALA A 398 22.66 4.22 7.29
C ALA A 398 21.89 3.00 6.75
N VAL A 399 20.78 3.21 6.06
CA VAL A 399 19.97 2.13 5.51
C VAL A 399 20.64 1.57 4.26
N GLY A 400 20.89 0.27 4.26
CA GLY A 400 21.53 -0.47 3.17
C GLY A 400 20.63 -1.46 2.46
N GLY A 401 19.44 -1.74 2.99
CA GLY A 401 18.47 -2.62 2.38
C GLY A 401 17.08 -2.50 3.00
N PHE A 402 16.08 -3.02 2.30
CA PHE A 402 14.68 -2.96 2.71
C PHE A 402 13.98 -4.32 2.61
N LEU A 403 13.52 -4.86 3.73
CA LEU A 403 12.65 -6.03 3.76
C LEU A 403 11.19 -5.58 3.69
N THR A 404 10.51 -6.00 2.61
CA THR A 404 9.16 -5.55 2.28
C THR A 404 8.26 -6.68 1.77
N HIS A 405 6.96 -6.48 1.96
CA HIS A 405 5.92 -7.34 1.40
C HIS A 405 5.69 -7.18 -0.12
N CYS A 406 6.42 -6.28 -0.78
CA CYS A 406 6.35 -6.02 -2.22
C CYS A 406 5.04 -5.39 -2.71
N GLY A 407 4.25 -4.76 -1.83
CA GLY A 407 3.21 -3.83 -2.27
C GLY A 407 3.84 -2.66 -3.00
N TRP A 408 3.22 -2.20 -4.10
CA TRP A 408 3.90 -1.32 -5.04
C TRP A 408 4.38 0.01 -4.44
N ASN A 409 3.61 0.62 -3.53
CA ASN A 409 4.05 1.84 -2.83
C ASN A 409 5.38 1.65 -2.09
N SER A 410 5.52 0.53 -1.36
CA SER A 410 6.77 0.22 -0.66
C SER A 410 7.89 -0.09 -1.64
N ALA A 411 7.61 -0.88 -2.68
CA ALA A 411 8.60 -1.24 -3.69
C ALA A 411 9.16 0.01 -4.40
N ILE A 412 8.30 0.92 -4.84
CA ILE A 412 8.74 2.13 -5.55
C ILE A 412 9.42 3.15 -4.63
N GLU A 413 9.07 3.21 -3.34
CA GLU A 413 9.81 3.98 -2.35
C GLU A 413 11.23 3.41 -2.13
N GLY A 414 11.36 2.09 -2.04
CA GLY A 414 12.67 1.42 -1.96
C GLY A 414 13.52 1.64 -3.21
N ILE A 415 12.91 1.58 -4.40
CA ILE A 415 13.56 1.91 -5.68
C ILE A 415 14.03 3.36 -5.68
N ALA A 416 13.16 4.31 -5.31
CA ALA A 416 13.48 5.73 -5.29
C ALA A 416 14.60 6.09 -4.28
N ALA A 417 14.67 5.38 -3.16
CA ALA A 417 15.76 5.48 -2.19
C ALA A 417 17.06 4.83 -2.67
N GLY A 418 17.01 4.01 -3.73
CA GLY A 418 18.17 3.32 -4.30
C GLY A 418 18.60 2.10 -3.49
N LEU A 419 17.65 1.41 -2.85
CA LEU A 419 17.92 0.31 -1.93
C LEU A 419 17.65 -1.07 -2.56
N PRO A 420 18.53 -2.06 -2.35
CA PRO A 420 18.19 -3.46 -2.61
C PRO A 420 17.13 -3.95 -1.62
N MET A 421 16.38 -4.98 -2.01
CA MET A 421 15.21 -5.43 -1.24
C MET A 421 15.24 -6.92 -0.90
N VAL A 422 14.76 -7.27 0.29
CA VAL A 422 14.30 -8.63 0.60
C VAL A 422 12.81 -8.67 0.32
N THR A 423 12.39 -9.53 -0.61
CA THR A 423 11.02 -9.60 -1.11
C THR A 423 10.22 -10.70 -0.42
N TRP A 424 9.13 -10.31 0.23
CA TRP A 424 8.21 -11.19 0.96
C TRP A 424 6.75 -11.04 0.48
N PRO A 425 6.42 -11.39 -0.78
CA PRO A 425 5.05 -11.30 -1.28
C PRO A 425 4.06 -12.13 -0.45
N LYS A 426 2.85 -11.59 -0.22
CA LYS A 426 1.77 -12.26 0.53
C LYS A 426 0.48 -12.42 -0.29
N GLY A 427 0.10 -11.43 -1.09
CA GLY A 427 -1.15 -11.44 -1.84
C GLY A 427 -1.24 -10.37 -2.93
N ALA A 428 -2.46 -10.13 -3.43
CA ALA A 428 -2.73 -9.18 -4.51
C ALA A 428 -1.76 -9.38 -5.69
N GLU A 429 -1.10 -8.31 -6.14
CA GLU A 429 -0.13 -8.28 -7.24
C GLU A 429 1.34 -8.43 -6.77
N GLN A 430 1.56 -8.66 -5.48
CA GLN A 430 2.90 -8.62 -4.87
C GLN A 430 3.86 -9.67 -5.44
N PHE A 431 3.36 -10.83 -5.88
CA PHE A 431 4.18 -11.85 -6.54
C PHE A 431 4.66 -11.39 -7.94
N TYR A 432 3.89 -10.58 -8.66
CA TYR A 432 4.36 -9.95 -9.89
C TYR A 432 5.43 -8.90 -9.58
N ASN A 433 5.17 -8.03 -8.60
CA ASN A 433 6.17 -7.04 -8.15
C ASN A 433 7.47 -7.74 -7.68
N GLU A 434 7.39 -8.88 -7.00
CA GLU A 434 8.55 -9.69 -6.62
C GLU A 434 9.35 -10.17 -7.85
N LYS A 435 8.70 -10.61 -8.92
CA LYS A 435 9.39 -10.96 -10.19
C LYS A 435 10.03 -9.75 -10.85
N LEU A 436 9.37 -8.59 -10.85
CA LEU A 436 9.99 -7.34 -11.31
C LEU A 436 11.27 -7.04 -10.52
N LEU A 437 11.20 -7.05 -9.18
CA LEU A 437 12.33 -6.74 -8.30
C LEU A 437 13.47 -7.76 -8.42
N THR A 438 13.16 -9.05 -8.49
CA THR A 438 14.16 -10.14 -8.42
C THR A 438 14.71 -10.55 -9.79
N LYS A 439 13.87 -10.64 -10.83
CA LYS A 439 14.23 -11.19 -12.14
C LYS A 439 14.50 -10.14 -13.19
N VAL A 440 13.73 -9.05 -13.20
CA VAL A 440 13.84 -8.01 -14.23
C VAL A 440 14.87 -6.96 -13.82
N LEU A 441 14.71 -6.38 -12.63
CA LEU A 441 15.59 -5.32 -12.13
C LEU A 441 16.84 -5.86 -11.44
N GLY A 442 16.80 -7.11 -10.96
CA GLY A 442 17.90 -7.74 -10.24
C GLY A 442 18.30 -6.98 -8.96
N ILE A 443 17.33 -6.35 -8.28
CA ILE A 443 17.53 -5.59 -7.03
C ILE A 443 16.94 -6.30 -5.80
N GLY A 444 16.20 -7.39 -5.99
CA GLY A 444 15.52 -8.13 -4.92
C GLY A 444 16.02 -9.55 -4.66
N VAL A 445 16.01 -9.99 -3.41
CA VAL A 445 16.21 -11.38 -2.97
C VAL A 445 14.92 -11.89 -2.35
N ASN A 446 14.39 -13.01 -2.84
CA ASN A 446 13.21 -13.63 -2.24
C ASN A 446 13.57 -14.29 -0.91
N VAL A 447 12.78 -14.01 0.13
CA VAL A 447 12.99 -14.54 1.49
C VAL A 447 12.63 -16.03 1.65
N GLY A 448 12.31 -16.72 0.56
CA GLY A 448 11.67 -18.03 0.56
C GLY A 448 10.14 -17.95 0.50
N ALA A 449 9.54 -16.77 0.32
CA ALA A 449 8.09 -16.65 0.22
C ALA A 449 7.57 -17.38 -1.04
N THR A 450 6.90 -18.50 -0.81
CA THR A 450 6.19 -19.29 -1.82
C THR A 450 4.69 -19.18 -1.62
N GLU A 451 3.93 -19.74 -2.56
CA GLU A 451 2.48 -19.90 -2.45
C GLU A 451 2.04 -20.65 -1.19
N LEU A 452 2.88 -21.55 -0.65
CA LEU A 452 2.60 -22.27 0.59
C LEU A 452 2.49 -21.35 1.81
N VAL A 453 3.05 -20.14 1.76
CA VAL A 453 2.88 -19.13 2.82
C VAL A 453 1.41 -18.72 2.95
N LYS A 454 0.66 -18.65 1.83
CA LYS A 454 -0.79 -18.43 1.86
C LYS A 454 -1.54 -19.58 2.55
N LYS A 455 -0.95 -20.78 2.56
CA LYS A 455 -1.48 -22.00 3.18
C LYS A 455 -0.95 -22.23 4.61
N GLY A 456 -0.30 -21.23 5.21
CA GLY A 456 0.17 -21.27 6.60
C GLY A 456 1.60 -21.79 6.78
N ARG A 457 2.38 -21.99 5.71
CA ARG A 457 3.83 -22.26 5.84
C ARG A 457 4.51 -21.07 6.50
N LEU A 458 5.19 -21.33 7.61
CA LEU A 458 6.09 -20.37 8.21
C LEU A 458 7.37 -20.25 7.38
N ILE A 459 7.83 -19.03 7.18
CA ILE A 459 9.20 -18.77 6.72
C ILE A 459 10.09 -18.85 7.96
N SER A 460 11.05 -19.76 7.92
CA SER A 460 11.96 -20.05 9.02
C SER A 460 12.92 -18.87 9.28
N ARG A 461 13.43 -18.78 10.51
CA ARG A 461 14.50 -17.84 10.86
C ARG A 461 15.74 -17.99 9.98
N GLU A 462 16.07 -19.20 9.53
CA GLU A 462 17.21 -19.45 8.65
C GLU A 462 16.98 -18.87 7.25
N GLU A 463 15.75 -18.95 6.74
CA GLU A 463 15.35 -18.31 5.47
C GLU A 463 15.42 -16.78 5.58
N VAL A 464 14.94 -16.20 6.70
CA VAL A 464 15.03 -14.75 6.97
C VAL A 464 16.49 -14.31 7.11
N ASP A 465 17.27 -14.99 7.94
CA ASP A 465 18.70 -14.73 8.15
C ASP A 465 19.45 -14.72 6.81
N LYS A 466 19.30 -15.81 6.03
CA LYS A 466 19.95 -15.95 4.73
C LYS A 466 19.61 -14.79 3.79
N ALA A 467 18.34 -14.46 3.65
CA ALA A 467 17.92 -13.41 2.72
C ALA A 467 18.41 -12.02 3.14
N VAL A 468 18.37 -11.72 4.45
CA VAL A 468 18.92 -10.47 5.01
C VAL A 468 20.42 -10.39 4.76
N ARG A 469 21.16 -11.48 5.00
CA ARG A 469 22.59 -11.55 4.72
C ARG A 469 22.90 -11.39 3.23
N GLU A 470 22.14 -12.02 2.35
CA GLU A 470 22.36 -11.96 0.90
C GLU A 470 22.20 -10.53 0.36
N VAL A 471 21.28 -9.73 0.93
CA VAL A 471 21.11 -8.32 0.57
C VAL A 471 22.17 -7.41 1.21
N MET A 472 22.52 -7.66 2.48
CA MET A 472 23.34 -6.74 3.28
C MET A 472 24.85 -7.03 3.23
N MET A 473 25.26 -8.28 3.04
CA MET A 473 26.68 -8.66 3.14
C MET A 473 27.49 -8.22 1.91
N SER A 474 28.81 -8.23 2.09
CA SER A 474 29.77 -7.93 1.03
C SER A 474 30.01 -9.18 0.19
N GLY A 475 29.71 -9.07 -1.10
CA GLY A 475 29.86 -10.10 -2.12
C GLY A 475 29.59 -9.46 -3.49
N GLU A 476 30.10 -10.05 -4.56
CA GLU A 476 29.99 -9.50 -5.91
C GLU A 476 28.52 -9.25 -6.29
N GLU A 477 27.66 -10.26 -6.15
CA GLU A 477 26.23 -10.13 -6.46
C GLU A 477 25.50 -9.07 -5.61
N ALA A 478 25.84 -8.98 -4.32
CA ALA A 478 25.25 -8.00 -3.42
C ALA A 478 25.68 -6.57 -3.78
N GLU A 479 26.92 -6.39 -4.23
CA GLU A 479 27.42 -5.08 -4.68
C GLU A 479 26.80 -4.67 -6.01
N GLU A 480 26.71 -5.58 -6.98
CA GLU A 480 26.00 -5.31 -8.22
C GLU A 480 24.53 -4.93 -7.99
N ARG A 481 23.87 -5.61 -7.04
CA ARG A 481 22.49 -5.32 -6.64
C ARG A 481 22.36 -3.89 -6.12
N ARG A 482 23.30 -3.46 -5.25
CA ARG A 482 23.37 -2.09 -4.74
C ARG A 482 23.64 -1.07 -5.84
N ILE A 483 24.53 -1.37 -6.79
CA ILE A 483 24.82 -0.50 -7.95
C ILE A 483 23.58 -0.33 -8.82
N ARG A 484 22.88 -1.43 -9.16
CA ARG A 484 21.62 -1.38 -9.92
C ARG A 484 20.55 -0.57 -9.18
N ALA A 485 20.35 -0.82 -7.89
CA ALA A 485 19.37 -0.11 -7.08
C ALA A 485 19.67 1.40 -7.03
N LYS A 486 20.92 1.81 -6.76
CA LYS A 486 21.33 3.22 -6.76
C LYS A 486 21.05 3.91 -8.10
N LYS A 487 21.41 3.28 -9.21
CA LYS A 487 21.14 3.80 -10.56
C LYS A 487 19.65 4.02 -10.79
N LEU A 488 18.81 3.06 -10.40
CA LEU A 488 17.36 3.21 -10.51
C LEU A 488 16.81 4.33 -9.62
N GLY A 489 17.35 4.51 -8.41
CA GLY A 489 16.99 5.62 -7.52
C GLY A 489 17.37 6.98 -8.08
N GLU A 490 18.51 7.10 -8.78
CA GLU A 490 18.89 8.31 -9.50
C GLU A 490 17.93 8.59 -10.66
N MET A 491 17.61 7.57 -11.47
CA MET A 491 16.66 7.68 -12.58
C MET A 491 15.27 8.08 -12.10
N ALA A 492 14.81 7.52 -10.97
CA ALA A 492 13.55 7.90 -10.33
C ALA A 492 13.48 9.39 -9.95
N LYS A 493 14.58 9.95 -9.43
CA LYS A 493 14.69 11.38 -9.09
C LYS A 493 14.70 12.25 -10.33
N VAL A 494 15.40 11.82 -11.39
CA VAL A 494 15.44 12.52 -12.69
C VAL A 494 14.06 12.52 -13.35
N ALA A 495 13.34 11.39 -13.35
CA ALA A 495 12.04 11.24 -14.01
C ALA A 495 10.99 12.27 -13.54
N VAL A 496 11.00 12.61 -12.26
CA VAL A 496 10.09 13.62 -11.69
C VAL A 496 10.62 15.05 -11.77
N TRP A 497 11.91 15.25 -12.11
CA TRP A 497 12.50 16.57 -12.29
C TRP A 497 12.05 17.24 -13.59
N GLU A 498 12.19 18.56 -13.69
CA GLU A 498 11.90 19.27 -14.94
C GLU A 498 12.76 18.70 -16.08
N GLY A 499 12.10 18.33 -17.18
CA GLY A 499 12.71 17.60 -18.31
C GLY A 499 12.72 16.06 -18.18
N GLY A 500 12.34 15.52 -17.03
CA GLY A 500 12.19 14.08 -16.81
C GLY A 500 10.96 13.46 -17.49
N SER A 501 10.97 12.14 -17.67
CA SER A 501 9.92 11.37 -18.33
C SER A 501 8.54 11.59 -17.69
N SER A 502 8.42 11.33 -16.38
CA SER A 502 7.17 11.50 -15.64
C SER A 502 6.70 12.96 -15.54
N TYR A 503 7.63 13.90 -15.48
CA TYR A 503 7.30 15.33 -15.56
C TYR A 503 6.70 15.70 -16.91
N GLY A 504 7.30 15.22 -17.99
CA GLY A 504 6.81 15.44 -19.35
C GLY A 504 5.45 14.80 -19.60
N ASP A 505 5.23 13.58 -19.10
CA ASP A 505 3.95 12.90 -19.23
C ASP A 505 2.82 13.59 -18.47
N LEU A 506 3.10 14.09 -17.26
CA LEU A 506 2.15 14.91 -16.52
C LEU A 506 1.80 16.20 -17.29
N ASN A 507 2.78 16.86 -17.91
CA ASN A 507 2.52 18.05 -18.72
C ASN A 507 1.62 17.73 -19.92
N ARG A 508 1.92 16.66 -20.67
CA ARG A 508 1.09 16.20 -21.78
C ARG A 508 -0.34 15.93 -21.34
N LEU A 509 -0.51 15.24 -20.22
CA LEU A 509 -1.83 15.00 -19.65
C LEU A 509 -2.57 16.31 -19.32
N MET A 510 -1.89 17.25 -18.65
CA MET A 510 -2.49 18.52 -18.27
C MET A 510 -2.88 19.36 -19.49
N GLU A 511 -2.07 19.35 -20.56
CA GLU A 511 -2.38 19.98 -21.84
C GLU A 511 -3.59 19.32 -22.51
N GLU A 512 -3.62 17.98 -22.58
CA GLU A 512 -4.76 17.24 -23.13
C GLU A 512 -6.06 17.54 -22.37
N LEU A 513 -6.03 17.61 -21.03
CA LEU A 513 -7.20 17.98 -20.23
C LEU A 513 -7.61 19.44 -20.45
N ASN A 514 -6.67 20.34 -20.70
CA ASN A 514 -6.98 21.74 -20.95
C ASN A 514 -7.61 21.97 -22.32
N CYS A 515 -7.18 21.24 -23.36
CA CYS A 515 -7.74 21.31 -24.72
C CYS A 515 -9.18 20.77 -24.82
N ARG A 516 -9.70 20.12 -23.76
CA ARG A 516 -11.06 19.57 -23.72
C ARG A 516 -12.08 20.45 -23.01
N LYS A 517 -11.65 21.58 -22.44
CA LYS A 517 -12.57 22.65 -22.03
C LYS A 517 -13.04 23.41 -23.27
#